data_AF-A0A8S3G1N6-F1
#
_entry.id   AF-A0A8S3G1N6-F1
#
_cell.length_a   1.000
_cell.length_b   1.000
_cell.length_c   1.000
_cell.angle_alpha   90.00
_cell.angle_beta   90.00
_cell.angle_gamma   90.00
#
_symmetry.space_group_name_H-M   'P 1'
#
loop_
_entity.id
_entity.type
_entity.pdbx_description
1 polymer ?
#
loop_
_entity_poly.entity_id
_entity_poly.type
_entity_poly.pdbx_seq_one_letter_code
_entity_poly.pdbx_strand_id
1 'polypeptide(L)'
;MLPDKVTPKVHYVTEYTRIIEENGPPVKYWCMRYEGAHLYFKRVAMQSYNFKNIPKTLAKRQQLRQCFLLSQHKFLNAFDEASGSQVVYFYQMESKIKNLLKQRYGQQLLNSDITLFQYSQLIHNHIIYKQHALYVYDLAHVEEIPLFFQIIHIFKLNQNWIFIVDFLNTEGFITKLWSYKVSSSDRLEIISPNDLKYYHK
;
A
#
# COMPACT_ATOMS: atom_id res chain seq x y z
N MET A 1 3.82 -44.64 27.07
CA MET A 1 2.56 -44.70 27.85
C MET A 1 1.97 -43.30 27.87
N LEU A 2 0.73 -43.13 27.40
CA LEU A 2 -0.01 -41.90 27.68
C LEU A 2 -0.36 -41.85 29.18
N PRO A 3 -0.44 -40.66 29.80
CA PRO A 3 -0.79 -40.53 31.20
C PRO A 3 -2.23 -40.99 31.46
N ASP A 4 -2.46 -41.71 32.57
CA ASP A 4 -3.77 -42.24 32.98
C ASP A 4 -4.84 -41.16 33.23
N LYS A 5 -4.42 -39.89 33.34
CA LYS A 5 -5.31 -38.74 33.53
C LYS A 5 -5.12 -37.74 32.40
N VAL A 6 -6.03 -37.81 31.43
CA VAL A 6 -6.07 -36.87 30.31
C VAL A 6 -6.64 -35.55 30.81
N THR A 7 -5.84 -34.49 30.77
CA THR A 7 -6.35 -33.15 31.06
C THR A 7 -7.19 -32.65 29.87
N PRO A 8 -8.19 -31.77 30.09
CA PRO A 8 -8.97 -31.19 29.00
C PRO A 8 -8.11 -30.59 27.89
N LYS A 9 -6.96 -29.99 28.24
CA LYS A 9 -6.00 -29.46 27.25
C LYS A 9 -5.48 -30.54 26.30
N VAL A 10 -5.17 -31.74 26.80
CA VAL A 10 -4.68 -32.86 25.97
C VAL A 10 -5.80 -33.42 25.10
N HIS A 11 -7.02 -33.51 25.63
CA HIS A 11 -8.21 -33.89 24.85
C HIS A 11 -8.50 -32.89 23.71
N TYR A 12 -8.39 -31.58 23.95
CA TYR A 12 -8.56 -30.61 22.85
C TYR A 12 -7.46 -30.70 21.78
N VAL A 13 -6.28 -31.24 22.13
CA VAL A 13 -5.19 -31.39 21.17
C VAL A 13 -5.49 -32.49 20.14
N THR A 14 -6.12 -33.58 20.55
CA THR A 14 -6.52 -34.65 19.64
C THR A 14 -7.58 -34.17 18.65
N GLU A 15 -8.34 -33.13 19.00
CA GLU A 15 -9.46 -32.63 18.21
C GLU A 15 -9.06 -31.46 17.31
N TYR A 16 -7.81 -30.96 17.41
CA TYR A 16 -7.36 -29.82 16.62
C TYR A 16 -7.42 -30.06 15.12
N THR A 17 -7.15 -31.28 14.64
CA THR A 17 -7.21 -31.59 13.21
C THR A 17 -8.59 -31.28 12.64
N ARG A 18 -9.62 -31.85 13.25
CA ARG A 18 -11.02 -31.60 12.89
C ARG A 18 -11.39 -30.12 13.03
N ILE A 19 -11.00 -29.46 14.12
CA ILE A 19 -11.32 -28.05 14.35
C ILE A 19 -10.65 -27.15 13.29
N ILE A 20 -9.43 -27.47 12.86
CA ILE A 20 -8.69 -26.72 11.84
C ILE A 20 -9.30 -26.93 10.45
N GLU A 21 -9.77 -28.14 10.14
CA GLU A 21 -10.48 -28.43 8.90
C GLU A 21 -11.80 -27.66 8.82
N GLU A 22 -12.56 -27.61 9.91
CA GLU A 22 -13.87 -26.92 9.95
C GLU A 22 -13.74 -25.38 10.07
N ASN A 23 -12.79 -24.87 10.85
CA ASN A 23 -12.73 -23.44 11.25
C ASN A 23 -11.44 -22.71 10.80
N GLY A 24 -10.51 -23.42 10.18
CA GLY A 24 -9.21 -22.89 9.78
C GLY A 24 -8.23 -22.74 10.95
N PRO A 25 -7.11 -22.01 10.75
CA PRO A 25 -6.03 -21.92 11.72
C PRO A 25 -6.47 -21.35 13.08
N PRO A 26 -6.00 -21.90 14.23
CA PRO A 26 -6.43 -21.45 15.57
C PRO A 26 -6.13 -19.99 15.90
N VAL A 27 -5.14 -19.42 15.23
CA VAL A 27 -4.77 -18.00 15.30
C VAL A 27 -5.93 -17.08 14.89
N LYS A 28 -6.90 -17.54 14.10
CA LYS A 28 -8.05 -16.74 13.70
C LYS A 28 -9.08 -16.56 14.82
N TYR A 29 -9.20 -17.55 15.72
CA TYR A 29 -10.23 -17.57 16.77
C TYR A 29 -9.68 -17.59 18.21
N TRP A 30 -8.36 -17.53 18.40
CA TRP A 30 -7.78 -17.42 19.74
C TRP A 30 -8.12 -16.09 20.44
N CYS A 31 -8.17 -16.12 21.78
CA CYS A 31 -8.56 -14.95 22.56
C CYS A 31 -7.42 -13.94 22.82
N MET A 32 -6.20 -14.21 22.37
CA MET A 32 -5.03 -13.37 22.71
C MET A 32 -5.19 -11.90 22.29
N ARG A 33 -5.84 -11.64 21.14
CA ARG A 33 -6.11 -10.26 20.70
C ARG A 33 -7.07 -9.53 21.63
N TYR A 34 -8.09 -10.22 22.15
CA TYR A 34 -9.04 -9.66 23.10
C TYR A 34 -8.38 -9.40 24.45
N GLU A 35 -7.56 -10.32 24.94
CA GLU A 35 -6.79 -10.14 26.19
C GLU A 35 -5.81 -8.96 26.08
N GLY A 36 -5.12 -8.82 24.94
CA GLY A 36 -4.24 -7.69 24.66
C GLY A 36 -4.98 -6.34 24.68
N ALA A 37 -6.16 -6.27 24.06
CA ALA A 37 -7.00 -5.06 24.12
C ALA A 37 -7.52 -4.79 25.54
N HIS A 38 -7.90 -5.84 26.27
CA HIS A 38 -8.40 -5.73 27.64
C HIS A 38 -7.32 -5.24 28.61
N LEU A 39 -6.05 -5.57 28.40
CA LEU A 39 -4.93 -5.08 29.22
C LEU A 39 -4.87 -3.55 29.27
N TYR A 40 -5.11 -2.86 28.15
CA TYR A 40 -5.20 -1.40 28.12
C TYR A 40 -6.33 -0.89 29.03
N PHE A 41 -7.53 -1.47 28.90
CA PHE A 41 -8.69 -1.06 29.68
C PHE A 41 -8.50 -1.33 31.18
N LYS A 42 -7.88 -2.46 31.56
CA LYS A 42 -7.52 -2.76 32.96
C LYS A 42 -6.61 -1.69 33.55
N ARG A 43 -5.55 -1.31 32.83
CA ARG A 43 -4.62 -0.25 33.28
C ARG A 43 -5.34 1.08 33.46
N VAL A 44 -6.16 1.47 32.49
CA VAL A 44 -6.94 2.72 32.56
C VAL A 44 -7.92 2.70 33.72
N ALA A 45 -8.62 1.59 33.94
CA ALA A 45 -9.57 1.46 35.05
C ALA A 45 -8.86 1.62 36.41
N MET A 46 -7.71 0.96 36.60
CA MET A 46 -6.92 1.07 37.82
C MET A 46 -6.36 2.49 38.05
N GLN A 47 -5.87 3.15 36.99
CA GLN A 47 -5.23 4.47 37.10
C GLN A 47 -6.20 5.65 37.14
N SER A 48 -7.46 5.47 36.76
CA SER A 48 -8.42 6.58 36.69
C SER A 48 -8.98 6.95 38.07
N TYR A 49 -8.85 6.09 39.09
CA TYR A 49 -9.34 6.28 40.47
C TYR A 49 -10.80 6.78 40.57
N ASN A 50 -11.58 6.60 39.50
CA ASN A 50 -12.97 7.02 39.40
C ASN A 50 -13.81 5.80 39.05
N PHE A 51 -14.52 5.31 40.06
CA PHE A 51 -15.36 4.11 39.97
C PHE A 51 -16.80 4.44 39.56
N LYS A 52 -17.16 5.72 39.43
CA LYS A 52 -18.48 6.13 38.96
C LYS A 52 -18.51 6.06 37.43
N ASN A 53 -19.35 5.17 36.90
CA ASN A 53 -19.54 4.98 35.45
C ASN A 53 -18.25 4.63 34.68
N ILE A 54 -17.51 3.63 35.18
CA ILE A 54 -16.25 3.13 34.57
C ILE A 54 -16.37 2.91 33.04
N PRO A 55 -17.44 2.28 32.49
CA PRO A 55 -17.55 2.09 31.04
C PRO A 55 -17.48 3.39 30.24
N LYS A 56 -18.08 4.48 30.75
CA LYS A 56 -18.04 5.80 30.11
C LYS A 56 -16.62 6.35 30.07
N THR A 57 -15.89 6.24 31.18
CA THR A 57 -14.49 6.68 31.29
C THR A 57 -13.59 5.90 30.33
N LEU A 58 -13.74 4.56 30.29
CA LEU A 58 -12.99 3.69 29.39
C LEU A 58 -13.27 4.02 27.91
N ALA A 59 -14.54 4.15 27.54
CA ALA A 59 -14.94 4.50 26.18
C ALA A 59 -14.37 5.86 25.76
N LYS A 60 -14.47 6.89 26.61
CA LYS A 60 -13.96 8.22 26.30
C LYS A 60 -12.44 8.25 26.13
N ARG A 61 -11.69 7.58 27.01
CA ARG A 61 -10.22 7.51 26.90
C ARG A 61 -9.79 6.74 25.67
N GLN A 62 -10.47 5.65 25.33
CA GLN A 62 -10.20 4.91 24.11
C GLN A 62 -10.47 5.75 22.86
N GLN A 63 -11.58 6.49 22.81
CA GLN A 63 -11.86 7.41 21.70
C GLN A 63 -10.77 8.47 21.56
N LEU A 64 -10.36 9.12 22.66
CA LEU A 64 -9.29 10.12 22.63
C LEU A 64 -7.96 9.53 22.16
N ARG A 65 -7.61 8.32 22.62
CA ARG A 65 -6.42 7.60 22.17
C ARG A 65 -6.48 7.31 20.67
N GLN A 66 -7.64 6.87 20.16
CA GLN A 66 -7.81 6.63 18.73
C GLN A 66 -7.70 7.92 17.92
N CYS A 67 -8.34 9.01 18.35
CA CYS A 67 -8.20 10.31 17.70
C CYS A 67 -6.73 10.76 17.65
N PHE A 68 -6.00 10.60 18.76
CA PHE A 68 -4.58 10.95 18.82
C PHE A 68 -3.73 10.11 17.85
N LEU A 69 -3.90 8.79 17.84
CA LEU A 69 -3.19 7.91 16.91
C LEU A 69 -3.53 8.25 15.45
N LEU A 70 -4.80 8.50 15.15
CA LEU A 70 -5.25 8.92 13.82
C LEU A 70 -4.69 10.29 13.42
N SER A 71 -4.54 11.23 14.37
CA SER A 71 -3.93 12.54 14.10
C SER A 71 -2.41 12.47 13.90
N GLN A 72 -1.74 11.48 14.48
CA GLN A 72 -0.30 11.26 14.24
C GLN A 72 -0.06 10.61 12.88
N HIS A 73 -0.97 9.76 12.44
CA HIS A 73 -0.94 9.27 11.09
C HIS A 73 -1.22 10.43 10.12
N LYS A 74 -0.38 10.55 9.10
CA LYS A 74 -0.55 11.50 7.97
C LYS A 74 -1.83 11.25 7.16
N PHE A 75 -2.75 10.42 7.66
CA PHE A 75 -4.05 10.11 7.06
C PHE A 75 -4.90 11.37 6.82
N LEU A 76 -4.75 12.39 7.67
CA LEU A 76 -5.44 13.68 7.51
C LEU A 76 -4.68 14.67 6.61
N ASN A 77 -3.40 14.38 6.34
CA ASN A 77 -2.54 15.22 5.52
C ASN A 77 -2.60 14.71 4.08
N ALA A 78 -3.39 15.37 3.24
CA ALA A 78 -3.40 15.18 1.79
C ALA A 78 -2.16 15.83 1.11
N PHE A 79 -1.01 15.83 1.79
CA PHE A 79 0.22 16.39 1.25
C PHE A 79 1.01 15.28 0.57
N ASP A 80 1.41 15.56 -0.66
CA ASP A 80 2.30 14.67 -1.40
C ASP A 80 3.70 14.72 -0.80
N GLU A 81 4.23 13.57 -0.43
CA GLU A 81 5.60 13.45 0.06
C GLU A 81 6.45 12.77 -0.98
N ALA A 82 7.48 13.47 -1.47
CA ALA A 82 8.42 12.90 -2.41
C ALA A 82 9.82 12.77 -1.80
N SER A 83 10.56 11.74 -2.20
CA SER A 83 11.88 11.42 -1.66
C SER A 83 12.88 11.11 -2.77
N GLY A 84 14.16 11.37 -2.49
CA GLY A 84 15.27 11.18 -3.45
C GLY A 84 15.14 12.08 -4.66
N SER A 85 15.16 13.40 -4.44
CA SER A 85 15.10 14.39 -5.51
C SER A 85 16.44 14.50 -6.23
N GLN A 86 16.42 14.38 -7.55
CA GLN A 86 17.56 14.62 -8.42
C GLN A 86 17.18 15.65 -9.48
N VAL A 87 18.08 16.59 -9.75
CA VAL A 87 17.92 17.52 -10.87
C VAL A 87 18.38 16.82 -12.14
N VAL A 88 17.51 16.75 -13.15
CA VAL A 88 17.82 16.20 -14.46
C VAL A 88 17.61 17.27 -15.51
N TYR A 89 18.58 17.41 -16.40
CA TYR A 89 18.51 18.36 -17.48
C TYR A 89 17.77 17.77 -18.67
N PHE A 90 16.83 18.53 -19.23
CA PHE A 90 16.01 18.06 -20.34
C PHE A 90 16.86 17.63 -21.55
N TYR A 91 17.98 18.31 -21.85
CA TYR A 91 18.86 17.95 -22.97
C TYR A 91 19.57 16.60 -22.80
N GLN A 92 19.71 16.06 -21.60
CA GLN A 92 20.37 14.77 -21.34
C GLN A 92 19.41 13.57 -21.47
N MET A 93 18.09 13.83 -21.54
CA MET A 93 17.09 12.76 -21.60
C MET A 93 17.06 12.04 -22.96
N GLU A 94 16.52 10.83 -22.97
CA GLU A 94 16.30 10.06 -24.19
C GLU A 94 15.35 10.79 -25.16
N SER A 95 15.58 10.63 -26.46
CA SER A 95 14.80 11.29 -27.52
C SER A 95 13.32 10.93 -27.47
N LYS A 96 12.96 9.68 -27.13
CA LYS A 96 11.57 9.22 -26.98
C LYS A 96 10.84 10.00 -25.88
N ILE A 97 11.46 10.12 -24.70
CA ILE A 97 10.90 10.83 -23.54
C ILE A 97 10.72 12.33 -23.84
N LYS A 98 11.72 12.95 -24.49
CA LYS A 98 11.64 14.35 -24.92
C LYS A 98 10.45 14.60 -25.84
N ASN A 99 10.24 13.71 -26.81
CA ASN A 99 9.15 13.84 -27.77
C ASN A 99 7.78 13.69 -27.09
N LEU A 100 7.63 12.73 -26.18
CA LEU A 100 6.42 12.56 -25.37
C LEU A 100 6.07 13.78 -24.53
N LEU A 101 7.06 14.34 -23.83
CA LEU A 101 6.86 15.54 -23.01
C LEU A 101 6.47 16.75 -23.88
N LYS A 102 7.12 16.92 -25.05
CA LYS A 102 6.79 17.98 -26.02
C LYS A 102 5.39 17.83 -26.60
N GLN A 103 4.96 16.60 -26.88
CA GLN A 103 3.64 16.32 -27.46
C GLN A 103 2.51 16.65 -26.47
N ARG A 104 2.67 16.32 -25.18
CA ARG A 104 1.61 16.51 -24.18
C ARG A 104 1.54 17.93 -23.61
N TYR A 105 2.67 18.57 -23.35
CA TYR A 105 2.72 19.89 -22.69
C TYR A 105 3.05 21.06 -23.63
N GLY A 106 3.30 20.77 -24.91
CA GLY A 106 3.60 21.77 -25.93
C GLY A 106 5.05 22.25 -25.90
N GLN A 107 5.56 22.71 -27.05
CA GLN A 107 6.94 23.18 -27.19
C GLN A 107 7.26 24.45 -26.36
N GLN A 108 6.23 25.23 -26.00
CA GLN A 108 6.38 26.53 -25.33
C GLN A 108 6.84 26.44 -23.86
N LEU A 109 6.58 25.30 -23.20
CA LEU A 109 6.96 25.06 -21.81
C LEU A 109 8.30 24.30 -21.67
N LEU A 110 8.95 23.91 -22.77
CA LEU A 110 10.12 23.03 -22.80
C LEU A 110 11.26 23.67 -23.60
N ASN A 111 11.74 24.82 -23.14
CA ASN A 111 13.03 25.34 -23.58
C ASN A 111 14.15 24.36 -23.15
N SER A 112 15.25 24.31 -23.92
CA SER A 112 16.37 23.38 -23.72
C SER A 112 17.02 23.43 -22.33
N ASP A 113 16.76 24.50 -21.58
CA ASP A 113 17.46 24.83 -20.32
C ASP A 113 16.63 24.51 -19.08
N ILE A 114 15.48 23.85 -19.23
CA ILE A 114 14.61 23.54 -18.09
C ILE A 114 15.21 22.41 -17.26
N THR A 115 15.38 22.72 -15.98
CA THR A 115 15.71 21.76 -14.94
C THR A 115 14.44 21.05 -14.49
N LEU A 116 14.42 19.73 -14.63
CA LEU A 116 13.33 18.89 -14.14
C LEU A 116 13.75 18.26 -12.82
N PHE A 117 12.86 18.28 -11.84
CA PHE A 117 13.05 17.55 -10.59
C PHE A 117 12.50 16.13 -10.77
N GLN A 118 13.42 15.17 -10.82
CA GLN A 118 13.11 13.75 -10.76
C GLN A 118 13.06 13.29 -9.30
N TYR A 119 12.18 12.35 -8.99
CA TYR A 119 12.07 11.76 -7.66
C TYR A 119 12.17 10.24 -7.73
N SER A 120 12.78 9.63 -6.71
CA SER A 120 12.84 8.17 -6.57
C SER A 120 11.53 7.56 -6.06
N GLN A 121 10.78 8.31 -5.25
CA GLN A 121 9.54 7.87 -4.62
C GLN A 121 8.56 9.04 -4.44
N LEU A 122 7.27 8.76 -4.61
CA LEU A 122 6.15 9.65 -4.33
C LEU A 122 5.14 8.94 -3.43
N ILE A 123 4.70 9.58 -2.35
CA ILE A 123 3.55 9.18 -1.56
C ILE A 123 2.41 10.11 -1.94
N HIS A 124 1.41 9.57 -2.63
CA HIS A 124 0.24 10.31 -3.08
C HIS A 124 -1.03 9.54 -2.68
N ASN A 125 -1.96 10.19 -2.00
CA ASN A 125 -3.18 9.58 -1.45
C ASN A 125 -2.89 8.27 -0.66
N HIS A 126 -1.82 8.29 0.15
CA HIS A 126 -1.33 7.17 0.96
C HIS A 126 -0.79 5.96 0.18
N ILE A 127 -0.69 6.06 -1.15
CA ILE A 127 -0.05 5.05 -2.00
C ILE A 127 1.40 5.45 -2.25
N ILE A 128 2.30 4.49 -2.11
CA ILE A 128 3.72 4.68 -2.33
C ILE A 128 4.07 4.25 -3.76
N TYR A 129 4.36 5.24 -4.60
CA TYR A 129 4.87 5.07 -5.96
C TYR A 129 6.39 5.13 -5.95
N LYS A 130 7.05 4.12 -6.52
CA LYS A 130 8.51 4.03 -6.61
C LYS A 130 8.96 3.94 -8.05
N GLN A 131 10.10 4.56 -8.33
CA GLN A 131 10.77 4.40 -9.61
C GLN A 131 11.15 2.92 -9.85
N HIS A 132 10.96 2.46 -11.08
CA HIS A 132 11.15 1.09 -11.56
C HIS A 132 10.25 0.01 -10.94
N ALA A 133 9.28 0.38 -10.09
CA ALA A 133 8.30 -0.57 -9.56
C ALA A 133 7.15 -0.81 -10.56
N LEU A 134 6.56 -2.01 -10.48
CA LEU A 134 5.40 -2.42 -11.28
C LEU A 134 4.10 -2.16 -10.52
N TYR A 135 3.10 -1.69 -11.22
CA TYR A 135 1.76 -1.43 -10.71
C TYR A 135 0.70 -1.99 -11.66
N VAL A 136 -0.43 -2.40 -11.10
CA VAL A 136 -1.60 -2.84 -11.87
C VAL A 136 -2.44 -1.61 -12.18
N TYR A 137 -2.75 -1.37 -13.46
CA TYR A 137 -3.64 -0.27 -13.85
C TYR A 137 -5.04 -0.72 -14.24
N ASP A 138 -5.19 -1.94 -14.75
CA ASP A 138 -6.47 -2.44 -15.21
C ASP A 138 -6.54 -3.98 -15.19
N LEU A 139 -7.74 -4.51 -15.41
CA LEU A 139 -8.01 -5.95 -15.52
C LEU A 139 -8.58 -6.24 -16.91
N ALA A 140 -7.96 -7.16 -17.66
CA ALA A 140 -8.48 -7.57 -18.95
C ALA A 140 -9.78 -8.38 -18.74
N HIS A 141 -10.91 -7.82 -19.19
CA HIS A 141 -12.25 -8.38 -19.00
C HIS A 141 -12.43 -9.69 -19.78
N VAL A 142 -12.35 -10.80 -19.05
CA VAL A 142 -13.08 -12.09 -19.12
C VAL A 142 -12.48 -13.01 -18.03
N GLU A 143 -11.18 -12.87 -17.73
CA GLU A 143 -10.45 -13.74 -16.78
C GLU A 143 -9.79 -12.97 -15.61
N GLU A 144 -10.12 -11.69 -15.42
CA GLU A 144 -9.54 -10.81 -14.38
C GLU A 144 -8.00 -10.77 -14.41
N ILE A 145 -7.40 -10.89 -15.60
CA ILE A 145 -5.95 -10.87 -15.76
C ILE A 145 -5.45 -9.45 -15.49
N PRO A 146 -4.51 -9.26 -14.53
CA PRO A 146 -3.98 -7.95 -14.22
C PRO A 146 -3.09 -7.42 -15.35
N LEU A 147 -3.34 -6.18 -15.74
CA LEU A 147 -2.51 -5.44 -16.69
C LEU A 147 -1.55 -4.53 -15.91
N PHE A 148 -0.27 -4.56 -16.29
CA PHE A 148 0.80 -3.90 -15.55
C PHE A 148 1.42 -2.76 -16.33
N PHE A 149 1.94 -1.78 -15.60
CA PHE A 149 2.90 -0.81 -16.10
C PHE A 149 4.09 -0.70 -15.13
N GLN A 150 5.23 -0.27 -15.66
CA GLN A 150 6.40 0.07 -14.86
C GLN A 150 6.63 1.58 -14.87
N ILE A 151 6.86 2.17 -13.70
CA ILE A 151 7.24 3.59 -13.62
C ILE A 151 8.71 3.73 -13.97
N ILE A 152 9.04 4.43 -15.05
CA ILE A 152 10.44 4.71 -15.43
C ILE A 152 10.93 5.97 -14.73
N HIS A 153 10.15 7.05 -14.75
CA HIS A 153 10.50 8.32 -14.11
C HIS A 153 9.30 8.96 -13.42
N ILE A 154 9.58 9.66 -12.32
CA ILE A 154 8.63 10.50 -11.59
C ILE A 154 9.14 11.94 -11.64
N PHE A 155 8.34 12.83 -12.22
CA PHE A 155 8.65 14.25 -12.32
C PHE A 155 7.59 15.11 -11.65
N LYS A 156 7.99 16.33 -11.27
CA LYS A 156 7.08 17.39 -10.84
C LYS A 156 7.20 18.58 -11.79
N LEU A 157 6.10 18.97 -12.43
CA LEU A 157 6.01 20.11 -13.35
C LEU A 157 4.81 20.97 -13.01
N ASN A 158 5.00 22.28 -12.84
CA ASN A 158 3.94 23.25 -12.57
C ASN A 158 2.96 22.81 -11.47
N GLN A 159 3.48 22.25 -10.37
CA GLN A 159 2.73 21.69 -9.23
C GLN A 159 2.01 20.37 -9.48
N ASN A 160 2.05 19.83 -10.70
CA ASN A 160 1.48 18.52 -11.03
C ASN A 160 2.53 17.41 -11.04
N TRP A 161 2.15 16.25 -10.54
CA TRP A 161 2.96 15.03 -10.60
C TRP A 161 2.75 14.30 -11.90
N ILE A 162 3.85 13.80 -12.45
CA ILE A 162 3.90 13.17 -13.76
C ILE A 162 4.70 11.89 -13.65
N PHE A 163 4.10 10.78 -14.06
CA PHE A 163 4.78 9.51 -14.25
C PHE A 163 5.03 9.29 -15.72
N ILE A 164 6.27 8.94 -16.07
CA ILE A 164 6.59 8.30 -17.34
C ILE A 164 6.55 6.80 -17.08
N VAL A 165 5.66 6.12 -17.76
CA VAL A 165 5.43 4.68 -17.57
C VAL A 165 5.66 3.94 -18.88
N ASP A 166 6.09 2.70 -18.76
CA ASP A 166 6.06 1.73 -19.85
C ASP A 166 4.98 0.69 -19.55
N PHE A 167 4.06 0.51 -20.49
CA PHE A 167 3.06 -0.55 -20.38
C PHE A 167 3.72 -1.91 -20.62
N LEU A 168 3.27 -2.92 -19.89
CA LEU A 168 3.82 -4.26 -19.96
C LEU A 168 2.80 -5.23 -20.54
N ASN A 169 3.27 -6.11 -21.42
CA ASN A 169 2.47 -7.20 -21.95
C ASN A 169 2.52 -8.38 -20.97
N THR A 170 1.36 -8.83 -20.49
CA THR A 170 1.23 -10.05 -19.70
C THR A 170 1.32 -11.28 -20.59
N GLU A 171 2.43 -12.02 -20.50
CA GLU A 171 2.65 -13.23 -21.30
C GLU A 171 1.90 -14.45 -20.72
N GLY A 172 1.76 -14.51 -19.40
CA GLY A 172 1.04 -15.59 -18.72
C GLY A 172 1.40 -15.74 -17.24
N PHE A 173 0.71 -16.66 -16.56
CA PHE A 173 0.93 -16.96 -15.14
C PHE A 173 1.85 -18.17 -14.96
N ILE A 174 2.92 -18.01 -14.19
CA ILE A 174 3.86 -19.09 -13.85
C ILE A 174 3.41 -19.70 -12.51
N THR A 175 2.76 -20.86 -12.58
CA THR A 175 2.24 -21.59 -11.40
C THR A 175 3.32 -21.98 -10.39
N LYS A 176 4.54 -22.25 -10.84
CA LYS A 176 5.67 -22.61 -9.94
C LYS A 176 6.10 -21.45 -9.04
N LEU A 177 6.02 -20.22 -9.54
CA LEU A 177 6.46 -19.01 -8.83
C LEU A 177 5.29 -18.23 -8.24
N TRP A 178 4.05 -18.63 -8.57
CA TRP A 178 2.85 -17.90 -8.22
C TRP A 178 2.93 -16.42 -8.66
N SER A 179 3.46 -16.18 -9.86
CA SER A 179 3.71 -14.84 -10.39
C SER A 179 3.36 -14.72 -11.86
N TYR A 180 3.00 -13.51 -12.30
CA TYR A 180 2.84 -13.21 -13.72
C TYR A 180 4.18 -12.96 -14.39
N LYS A 181 4.34 -13.48 -15.60
CA LYS A 181 5.43 -13.13 -16.51
C LYS A 181 4.99 -11.93 -17.35
N VAL A 182 5.79 -10.89 -17.32
CA VAL A 182 5.54 -9.62 -18.01
C VAL A 182 6.77 -9.23 -18.82
N SER A 183 6.55 -8.71 -20.02
CA SER A 183 7.58 -8.13 -20.89
C SER A 183 7.27 -6.69 -21.25
N SER A 184 8.32 -5.90 -21.46
CA SER A 184 8.19 -4.50 -21.89
C SER A 184 7.53 -4.43 -23.26
N SER A 185 6.55 -3.54 -23.40
CA SER A 185 5.89 -3.29 -24.69
C SER A 185 6.55 -2.15 -25.48
N ASP A 186 7.56 -1.48 -24.90
CA ASP A 186 8.19 -0.25 -25.41
C ASP A 186 7.19 0.92 -25.63
N ARG A 187 5.98 0.81 -25.07
CA ARG A 187 4.92 1.83 -25.17
C ARG A 187 5.00 2.76 -23.97
N LEU A 188 5.77 3.81 -24.17
CA LEU A 188 5.92 4.89 -23.21
C LEU A 188 4.73 5.84 -23.25
N GLU A 189 4.10 6.02 -22.09
CA GLU A 189 3.05 7.01 -21.92
C GLU A 189 3.28 7.86 -20.67
N ILE A 190 2.59 8.99 -20.65
CA ILE A 190 2.58 9.88 -19.49
C ILE A 190 1.29 9.60 -18.72
N ILE A 191 1.37 9.46 -17.40
CA ILE A 191 0.20 9.25 -16.54
C ILE A 191 0.31 10.19 -15.34
N SER A 192 -0.82 10.78 -14.92
CA SER A 192 -0.87 11.48 -13.64
C SER A 192 -1.31 10.51 -12.53
N PRO A 193 -0.87 10.69 -11.28
CA PRO A 193 -1.30 9.83 -10.18
C PRO A 193 -2.83 9.82 -9.98
N ASN A 194 -3.50 10.90 -10.37
CA ASN A 194 -4.95 11.05 -10.27
C ASN A 194 -5.72 10.20 -11.28
N ASP A 195 -5.10 9.86 -12.42
CA ASP A 195 -5.74 9.09 -13.49
C ASP A 195 -5.75 7.58 -13.21
N LEU A 196 -4.97 7.13 -12.22
CA LEU A 196 -4.86 5.72 -11.84
C LEU A 196 -6.14 5.25 -11.15
N LYS A 197 -6.88 4.35 -11.80
CA LYS A 197 -8.03 3.67 -11.20
C LYS A 197 -7.55 2.69 -10.13
N TYR A 198 -7.89 3.01 -8.89
CA TYR A 198 -7.46 2.30 -7.68
C TYR A 198 -7.80 0.80 -7.70
N TYR A 199 -6.78 -0.06 -7.79
CA TYR A 199 -6.84 -1.47 -7.35
C TYR A 199 -6.05 -1.70 -6.04
N HIS A 200 -5.88 -0.66 -5.23
CA HIS A 200 -5.13 -0.71 -3.95
C HIS A 200 -6.03 -0.50 -2.71
N LYS A 201 -7.30 -0.88 -2.78
CA LYS A 201 -8.20 -0.93 -1.61
C LYS A 201 -8.34 -2.34 -1.08
#